data_AF-R7SIQ0-F1
#
_entry.id   AF-R7SIQ0-F1
#
_cell.length_a   1.000
_cell.length_b   1.000
_cell.length_c   1.000
_cell.angle_alpha   90.00
_cell.angle_beta   90.00
_cell.angle_gamma   90.00
#
_symmetry.space_group_name_H-M   'P 1'
#
loop_
_entity.id
_entity.type
_entity.pdbx_description
1 polymer ?
#
loop_
_entity_poly.entity_id
_entity_poly.type
_entity_poly.pdbx_seq_one_letter_code
_entity_poly.pdbx_strand_id
1 'polypeptide(L)'
;MDPRAPEEEPEELHNGWGALFDEDDEDEDYTPSECGSDRLSDASDWDPVEAAPENLIPPIYLHNTRIMRERLAFSVSRTRTSVLDRVKYILAYMESVDMNLPLFLDALSWGDDACIADPKVQYERTALMGSEELPRILERWYKVPRASASRHHHVRPQGAREALEEFALGCAEEMVDRELEASSHLFRSPSDCLSEEGLTRFRFSEVAERLQDKVLGAPSVWWLIHGATRCFCRASQGKSHKDAVSVCLVSTLLCFALN
;
A
#
# COMPACT_ATOMS: atom_id res chain seq x y z
N MET A 1 51.35 45.16 5.45
CA MET A 1 52.51 45.06 6.35
C MET A 1 52.12 44.11 7.45
N ASP A 2 52.66 42.92 7.33
CA ASP A 2 52.57 41.70 8.15
C ASP A 2 53.37 41.86 9.48
N PRO A 3 53.62 40.84 10.34
CA PRO A 3 52.97 39.52 10.56
C PRO A 3 52.89 39.07 12.06
N ARG A 4 52.13 38.00 12.36
CA ARG A 4 52.57 36.86 13.22
C ARG A 4 51.53 35.72 13.28
N ALA A 5 51.73 34.72 12.42
CA ALA A 5 52.03 33.29 12.68
C ALA A 5 51.36 32.48 13.83
N PRO A 6 51.33 31.13 13.69
CA PRO A 6 50.23 30.23 14.11
C PRO A 6 50.64 29.17 15.17
N GLU A 7 49.68 28.43 15.73
CA GLU A 7 49.89 27.15 16.45
C GLU A 7 48.73 26.21 16.04
N GLU A 8 48.98 25.23 15.16
CA GLU A 8 49.38 23.82 15.43
C GLU A 8 48.22 22.91 15.88
N GLU A 9 47.86 21.99 14.98
CA GLU A 9 47.07 20.77 15.28
C GLU A 9 47.89 19.80 16.15
N PRO A 10 47.23 18.81 16.77
CA PRO A 10 47.54 17.47 16.30
C PRO A 10 46.32 16.56 16.07
N GLU A 11 46.43 15.79 15.00
CA GLU A 11 45.76 14.52 14.75
C GLU A 11 46.05 13.52 15.88
N GLU A 12 45.03 12.86 16.43
CA GLU A 12 45.17 11.48 16.91
C GLU A 12 43.89 10.68 16.63
N LEU A 13 44.00 9.82 15.61
CA LEU A 13 43.18 8.64 15.43
C LEU A 13 43.59 7.59 16.48
N HIS A 14 42.65 7.15 17.32
CA HIS A 14 42.75 5.81 17.90
C HIS A 14 41.38 5.13 17.98
N ASN A 15 41.32 4.01 17.27
CA ASN A 15 40.20 3.08 17.17
C ASN A 15 40.07 2.27 18.47
N GLY A 16 38.87 1.93 18.91
CA GLY A 16 38.73 1.08 20.09
C GLY A 16 37.30 0.84 20.56
N TRP A 17 36.39 0.47 19.65
CA TRP A 17 35.13 -0.15 20.05
C TRP A 17 35.42 -1.60 20.46
N GLY A 18 35.87 -1.77 21.70
CA GLY A 18 36.13 -3.07 22.32
C GLY A 18 35.94 -2.95 23.82
N ALA A 19 35.24 -3.94 24.39
CA ALA A 19 34.88 -4.12 25.80
C ALA A 19 33.63 -3.37 26.28
N LEU A 20 32.46 -3.97 26.01
CA LEU A 20 31.25 -3.78 26.81
C LEU A 20 30.41 -5.07 26.77
N PHE A 21 31.02 -6.19 27.15
CA PHE A 21 30.32 -7.41 27.58
C PHE A 21 31.25 -8.11 28.56
N ASP A 22 31.15 -7.72 29.83
CA ASP A 22 31.59 -8.56 30.93
C ASP A 22 30.45 -9.54 31.21
N GLU A 23 30.78 -10.83 31.11
CA GLU A 23 30.01 -11.96 31.61
C GLU A 23 30.14 -11.97 33.14
N ASP A 24 29.02 -12.09 33.85
CA ASP A 24 28.97 -12.69 35.19
C ASP A 24 27.55 -13.23 35.44
N ASP A 25 27.50 -14.57 35.48
CA ASP A 25 26.80 -15.47 36.40
C ASP A 25 25.27 -15.42 36.65
N GLU A 26 24.66 -16.55 36.26
CA GLU A 26 23.71 -17.41 36.99
C GLU A 26 22.66 -16.76 37.92
N ASP A 27 21.37 -16.93 37.56
CA ASP A 27 20.32 -17.27 38.53
C ASP A 27 19.13 -17.97 37.85
N GLU A 28 18.57 -18.90 38.62
CA GLU A 28 17.68 -20.00 38.28
C GLU A 28 16.20 -19.61 37.97
N ASP A 29 15.53 -20.53 37.28
CA ASP A 29 14.07 -20.76 37.23
C ASP A 29 13.16 -19.62 36.73
N TYR A 30 12.90 -19.64 35.42
CA TYR A 30 11.62 -19.19 34.89
C TYR A 30 11.03 -20.20 33.91
N THR A 31 10.14 -21.06 34.41
CA THR A 31 9.20 -21.82 33.57
C THR A 31 8.02 -20.91 33.23
N PRO A 32 7.77 -20.56 31.95
CA PRO A 32 6.56 -19.83 31.60
C PRO A 32 5.33 -20.70 31.86
N SER A 33 4.52 -20.26 32.83
CA SER A 33 3.18 -20.77 33.13
C SER A 33 2.32 -20.80 31.87
N GLU A 34 1.67 -21.93 31.61
CA GLU A 34 0.58 -22.06 30.63
C GLU A 34 -0.59 -21.18 31.06
N CYS A 35 -0.59 -19.92 30.63
CA CYS A 35 -1.78 -19.09 30.67
C CYS A 35 -2.66 -19.48 29.50
N GLY A 36 -3.70 -20.28 29.80
CA GLY A 36 -4.85 -20.48 28.95
C GLY A 36 -5.39 -19.11 28.52
N SER A 37 -5.21 -18.81 27.24
CA SER A 37 -5.89 -17.71 26.59
C SER A 37 -6.87 -18.35 25.64
N ASP A 38 -8.12 -18.43 26.09
CA ASP A 38 -9.29 -18.49 25.23
C ASP A 38 -9.29 -17.21 24.38
N ARG A 39 -8.40 -17.17 23.39
CA ARG A 39 -8.53 -16.28 22.25
C ARG A 39 -9.67 -16.84 21.43
N LEU A 40 -10.85 -16.27 21.66
CA LEU A 40 -11.92 -16.26 20.70
C LEU A 40 -11.32 -15.80 19.36
N SER A 41 -10.99 -16.78 18.51
CA SER A 41 -10.76 -16.58 17.09
C SER A 41 -12.07 -16.10 16.50
N ASP A 42 -12.30 -14.80 16.58
CA ASP A 42 -13.13 -14.10 15.61
C ASP A 42 -12.30 -14.05 14.32
N ALA A 43 -12.24 -15.19 13.64
CA ALA A 43 -11.79 -15.26 12.27
C ALA A 43 -12.80 -14.46 11.46
N SER A 44 -12.40 -13.26 11.06
CA SER A 44 -13.15 -12.46 10.10
C SER A 44 -13.30 -13.31 8.82
N ASP A 45 -14.46 -13.92 8.68
CA ASP A 45 -14.93 -14.73 7.56
C ASP A 45 -15.21 -13.82 6.36
N TRP A 46 -14.17 -13.15 5.86
CA TRP A 46 -14.20 -12.50 4.56
C TRP A 46 -13.59 -13.47 3.56
N ASP A 47 -14.32 -14.55 3.29
CA ASP A 47 -14.04 -15.40 2.14
C ASP A 47 -13.98 -14.51 0.89
N PRO A 48 -12.92 -14.59 0.06
CA PRO A 48 -12.85 -13.84 -1.18
C PRO A 48 -14.03 -14.28 -2.06
N VAL A 49 -15.05 -13.43 -2.19
CA VAL A 49 -16.11 -13.66 -3.18
C VAL A 49 -15.44 -13.69 -4.54
N GLU A 50 -15.33 -14.89 -5.13
CA GLU A 50 -14.89 -15.06 -6.50
C GLU A 50 -15.76 -14.15 -7.38
N ALA A 51 -15.12 -13.14 -7.97
CA ALA A 51 -15.78 -12.26 -8.92
C ALA A 51 -16.32 -13.11 -10.07
N ALA A 52 -17.65 -13.14 -10.21
CA ALA A 52 -18.32 -13.97 -11.19
C ALA A 52 -17.79 -13.71 -12.63
N PRO A 53 -17.68 -14.75 -13.47
CA PRO A 53 -17.04 -14.64 -14.78
C PRO A 53 -17.71 -13.59 -15.68
N GLU A 54 -16.87 -12.81 -16.36
CA GLU A 54 -17.25 -11.69 -17.23
C GLU A 54 -18.15 -12.15 -18.38
N ASN A 55 -19.43 -11.75 -18.33
CA ASN A 55 -20.29 -11.78 -19.50
C ASN A 55 -19.78 -10.76 -20.53
N LEU A 56 -19.68 -11.16 -21.81
CA LEU A 56 -19.25 -10.33 -22.95
C LEU A 56 -20.14 -9.09 -23.21
N ILE A 57 -21.26 -8.96 -22.50
CA ILE A 57 -22.15 -7.82 -22.56
C ILE A 57 -21.78 -6.89 -21.39
N PRO A 58 -21.41 -5.63 -21.65
CA PRO A 58 -21.12 -4.68 -20.60
C PRO A 58 -22.30 -4.62 -19.62
N PRO A 59 -22.05 -4.71 -18.31
CA PRO A 59 -23.11 -4.63 -17.33
C PRO A 59 -24.01 -3.41 -17.55
N ILE A 60 -25.32 -3.59 -17.32
CA ILE A 60 -26.36 -2.58 -17.64
C ILE A 60 -26.04 -1.21 -17.02
N TYR A 61 -25.44 -1.20 -15.82
CA TYR A 61 -25.05 0.03 -15.13
C TYR A 61 -23.98 0.83 -15.87
N LEU A 62 -23.02 0.18 -16.56
CA LEU A 62 -22.01 0.86 -17.37
C LEU A 62 -22.64 1.57 -18.56
N HIS A 63 -23.55 0.86 -19.24
CA HIS A 63 -24.27 1.41 -20.37
C HIS A 63 -25.10 2.63 -19.95
N ASN A 64 -25.81 2.53 -18.82
CA ASN A 64 -26.61 3.62 -18.28
C ASN A 64 -25.76 4.84 -17.91
N THR A 65 -24.63 4.63 -17.23
CA THR A 65 -23.70 5.71 -16.85
C THR A 65 -23.16 6.43 -18.09
N ARG A 66 -22.78 5.68 -19.14
CA ARG A 66 -22.34 6.25 -20.41
C ARG A 66 -23.43 7.12 -21.06
N ILE A 67 -24.67 6.63 -21.13
CA ILE A 67 -25.80 7.40 -21.67
C ILE A 67 -26.02 8.68 -20.86
N MET A 68 -25.97 8.62 -19.52
CA MET A 68 -26.14 9.79 -18.66
C MET A 68 -25.03 10.81 -18.89
N ARG A 69 -23.79 10.37 -19.07
CA ARG A 69 -22.63 11.21 -19.38
C ARG A 69 -22.82 11.95 -20.73
N GLU A 70 -23.25 11.24 -21.77
CA GLU A 70 -23.53 11.81 -23.09
C GLU A 70 -24.69 12.81 -23.03
N ARG A 71 -25.76 12.49 -22.31
CA ARG A 71 -26.90 13.39 -22.07
C ARG A 71 -26.49 14.66 -21.31
N LEU A 72 -25.64 14.51 -20.30
CA LEU A 72 -25.10 15.65 -19.55
C LEU A 72 -24.30 16.56 -20.48
N ALA A 73 -23.36 16.01 -21.23
CA ALA A 73 -22.54 16.76 -22.20
C ALA A 73 -23.41 17.47 -23.25
N PHE A 74 -24.41 16.78 -23.81
CA PHE A 74 -25.36 17.37 -24.76
C PHE A 74 -26.16 18.51 -24.13
N SER A 75 -26.64 18.33 -22.91
CA SER A 75 -27.43 19.34 -22.20
C SER A 75 -26.62 20.60 -21.89
N VAL A 76 -25.35 20.45 -21.50
CA VAL A 76 -24.44 21.57 -21.21
C VAL A 76 -24.10 22.34 -22.48
N SER A 77 -23.96 21.66 -23.62
CA SER A 77 -23.73 22.33 -24.91
C SER A 77 -24.94 23.13 -25.41
N ARG A 78 -26.16 22.72 -25.04
CA ARG A 78 -27.41 23.29 -25.57
C ARG A 78 -28.11 24.27 -24.62
N THR A 79 -27.87 24.14 -23.32
CA THR A 79 -28.48 24.98 -22.28
C THR A 79 -27.40 25.84 -21.63
N ARG A 80 -27.75 27.01 -21.10
CA ARG A 80 -26.82 27.80 -20.26
C ARG A 80 -26.60 27.18 -18.86
N THR A 81 -27.19 26.02 -18.58
CA THR A 81 -26.98 25.32 -17.29
C THR A 81 -25.66 24.57 -17.33
N SER A 82 -24.75 24.99 -16.48
CA SER A 82 -23.45 24.35 -16.34
C SER A 82 -23.53 23.10 -15.48
N VAL A 83 -22.51 22.24 -15.55
CA VAL A 83 -22.38 21.11 -14.60
C VAL A 83 -22.36 21.63 -13.15
N LEU A 84 -21.75 22.79 -12.91
CA LEU A 84 -21.69 23.44 -11.60
C LEU A 84 -23.09 23.72 -11.04
N ASP A 85 -24.03 24.19 -11.86
CA ASP A 85 -25.39 24.51 -11.40
C ASP A 85 -26.14 23.26 -10.93
N ARG A 86 -25.94 22.13 -11.65
CA ARG A 86 -26.51 20.84 -11.27
C ARG A 86 -25.90 20.30 -9.98
N VAL A 87 -24.58 20.42 -9.83
CA VAL A 87 -23.90 20.02 -8.60
C VAL A 87 -24.40 20.85 -7.42
N LYS A 88 -24.52 22.18 -7.56
CA LYS A 88 -25.07 23.06 -6.51
C LYS A 88 -26.50 22.69 -6.14
N TYR A 89 -27.33 22.36 -7.14
CA TYR A 89 -28.69 21.93 -6.89
C TYR A 89 -28.76 20.63 -6.09
N ILE A 90 -27.92 19.64 -6.42
CA ILE A 90 -27.84 18.38 -5.66
C ILE A 90 -27.38 18.64 -4.24
N LEU A 91 -26.33 19.45 -4.04
CA LEU A 91 -25.83 19.78 -2.70
C LEU A 91 -26.90 20.48 -1.84
N ALA A 92 -27.66 21.41 -2.41
CA ALA A 92 -28.76 22.07 -1.73
C ALA A 92 -29.91 21.09 -1.40
N TYR A 93 -30.17 20.12 -2.28
CA TYR A 93 -31.15 19.08 -2.00
C TYR A 93 -30.70 18.16 -0.85
N MET A 94 -29.44 17.77 -0.81
CA MET A 94 -28.89 16.97 0.31
C MET A 94 -29.04 17.71 1.63
N GLU A 95 -28.70 19.01 1.67
CA GLU A 95 -28.88 19.85 2.85
C GLU A 95 -30.36 19.94 3.28
N SER A 96 -31.30 19.97 2.33
CA SER A 96 -32.74 19.98 2.63
C SER A 96 -33.29 18.68 3.25
N VAL A 97 -32.54 17.58 3.15
CA VAL A 97 -32.88 16.28 3.76
C VAL A 97 -31.92 15.92 4.90
N ASP A 98 -31.25 16.92 5.48
CA ASP A 98 -30.30 16.79 6.59
C ASP A 98 -29.14 15.81 6.30
N MET A 99 -28.69 15.79 5.04
CA MET A 99 -27.60 14.92 4.58
C MET A 99 -26.50 15.74 3.89
N ASN A 100 -25.26 15.30 4.00
CA ASN A 100 -24.13 15.89 3.28
C ASN A 100 -23.41 14.83 2.44
N LEU A 101 -22.49 15.26 1.56
CA LEU A 101 -21.82 14.35 0.63
C LEU A 101 -21.07 13.20 1.31
N PRO A 102 -20.28 13.41 2.39
CA PRO A 102 -19.68 12.31 3.14
C PRO A 102 -20.70 11.30 3.67
N LEU A 103 -21.75 11.76 4.37
CA LEU A 103 -22.75 10.87 4.95
C LEU A 103 -23.53 10.09 3.88
N PHE A 104 -23.80 10.72 2.74
CA PHE A 104 -24.44 10.05 1.62
C PHE A 104 -23.54 8.98 1.00
N LEU A 105 -22.25 9.27 0.79
CA LEU A 105 -21.32 8.29 0.23
C LEU A 105 -21.13 7.12 1.19
N ASP A 106 -21.06 7.36 2.50
CA ASP A 106 -20.98 6.32 3.53
C ASP A 106 -22.22 5.41 3.53
N ALA A 107 -23.42 6.02 3.54
CA ALA A 107 -24.69 5.30 3.49
C ALA A 107 -24.90 4.52 2.18
N LEU A 108 -24.54 5.11 1.02
CA LEU A 108 -24.63 4.47 -0.30
C LEU A 108 -23.67 3.28 -0.41
N SER A 109 -22.52 3.37 0.25
CA SER A 109 -21.47 2.37 0.19
C SER A 109 -21.91 1.16 1.02
N TRP A 110 -21.82 1.18 2.35
CA TRP A 110 -22.22 0.02 3.16
C TRP A 110 -23.11 0.37 4.37
N GLY A 111 -23.33 1.66 4.66
CA GLY A 111 -24.44 2.19 5.47
C GLY A 111 -24.97 1.31 6.60
N ASP A 112 -26.30 1.22 6.70
CA ASP A 112 -27.01 0.32 7.60
C ASP A 112 -27.64 -0.86 6.85
N ASP A 113 -28.25 -1.79 7.58
CA ASP A 113 -28.91 -2.98 7.00
C ASP A 113 -29.99 -2.60 5.98
N ALA A 114 -30.67 -1.47 6.16
CA ALA A 114 -31.70 -0.99 5.24
C ALA A 114 -31.08 -0.52 3.91
N CYS A 115 -29.98 0.22 3.96
CA CYS A 115 -29.18 0.59 2.79
C CYS A 115 -28.62 -0.65 2.08
N ILE A 116 -28.15 -1.65 2.83
CA ILE A 116 -27.62 -2.89 2.25
C ILE A 116 -28.73 -3.67 1.55
N ALA A 117 -29.94 -3.75 2.11
CA ALA A 117 -31.06 -4.52 1.57
C ALA A 117 -31.82 -3.83 0.43
N ASP A 118 -31.77 -2.50 0.32
CA ASP A 118 -32.54 -1.75 -0.68
C ASP A 118 -32.01 -1.99 -2.12
N PRO A 119 -32.83 -2.51 -3.06
CA PRO A 119 -32.36 -2.82 -4.42
C PRO A 119 -31.88 -1.61 -5.22
N LYS A 120 -32.41 -0.41 -4.94
CA LYS A 120 -32.00 0.80 -5.64
C LYS A 120 -30.65 1.28 -5.12
N VAL A 121 -30.42 1.27 -3.81
CA VAL A 121 -29.11 1.56 -3.22
C VAL A 121 -28.07 0.55 -3.69
N GLN A 122 -28.39 -0.74 -3.70
CA GLN A 122 -27.52 -1.79 -4.23
C GLN A 122 -27.15 -1.55 -5.70
N TYR A 123 -28.12 -1.18 -6.54
CA TYR A 123 -27.87 -0.87 -7.96
C TYR A 123 -26.93 0.33 -8.11
N GLU A 124 -27.18 1.43 -7.42
CA GLU A 124 -26.34 2.64 -7.51
C GLU A 124 -24.93 2.41 -6.95
N ARG A 125 -24.81 1.64 -5.86
CA ARG A 125 -23.51 1.17 -5.34
C ARG A 125 -22.75 0.35 -6.37
N THR A 126 -23.41 -0.64 -6.96
CA THR A 126 -22.79 -1.49 -7.99
C THR A 126 -22.38 -0.67 -9.21
N ALA A 127 -23.22 0.30 -9.60
CA ALA A 127 -22.91 1.24 -10.67
C ALA A 127 -21.67 2.08 -10.35
N LEU A 128 -21.53 2.57 -9.11
CA LEU A 128 -20.35 3.33 -8.68
C LEU A 128 -19.09 2.44 -8.66
N MET A 129 -19.14 1.27 -8.00
CA MET A 129 -17.99 0.37 -7.83
C MET A 129 -17.48 -0.19 -9.16
N GLY A 130 -18.39 -0.47 -10.09
CA GLY A 130 -18.04 -0.95 -11.42
C GLY A 130 -17.72 0.15 -12.43
N SER A 131 -17.86 1.44 -12.08
CA SER A 131 -17.73 2.55 -13.04
C SER A 131 -16.28 2.83 -13.47
N GLU A 132 -16.12 3.34 -14.70
CA GLU A 132 -14.86 3.93 -15.16
C GLU A 132 -14.52 5.25 -14.42
N GLU A 133 -15.53 5.87 -13.80
CA GLU A 133 -15.42 7.12 -13.07
C GLU A 133 -14.68 6.96 -11.76
N LEU A 134 -14.95 5.92 -10.98
CA LEU A 134 -14.42 5.76 -9.63
C LEU A 134 -12.87 5.78 -9.59
N PRO A 135 -12.13 5.01 -10.42
CA PRO A 135 -10.67 5.11 -10.46
C PRO A 135 -10.18 6.52 -10.77
N ARG A 136 -10.85 7.22 -11.69
CA ARG A 136 -10.50 8.60 -12.06
C ARG A 136 -10.82 9.60 -10.95
N ILE A 137 -11.82 9.33 -10.12
CA ILE A 137 -12.15 10.13 -8.93
C ILE A 137 -11.04 9.96 -7.89
N LEU A 138 -10.67 8.71 -7.57
CA LEU A 138 -9.59 8.39 -6.63
C LEU A 138 -8.25 9.02 -7.08
N GLU A 139 -7.91 8.91 -8.36
CA GLU A 139 -6.71 9.53 -8.92
C GLU A 139 -6.72 11.06 -8.75
N ARG A 140 -7.88 11.72 -8.96
CA ARG A 140 -8.02 13.16 -8.76
C ARG A 140 -7.96 13.56 -7.28
N TRP A 141 -8.47 12.73 -6.38
CA TRP A 141 -8.39 12.96 -4.94
C TRP A 141 -6.95 12.82 -4.41
N TYR A 142 -6.21 11.83 -4.91
CA TYR A 142 -4.78 11.65 -4.61
C TYR A 142 -3.92 12.75 -5.24
N LYS A 143 -4.19 13.08 -6.52
CA LYS A 143 -3.42 14.03 -7.32
C LYS A 143 -4.29 15.18 -7.79
N VAL A 144 -4.63 16.09 -6.86
CA VAL A 144 -5.48 17.27 -7.15
C VAL A 144 -4.96 18.10 -8.34
N PRO A 145 -5.77 18.40 -9.37
CA PRO A 145 -5.38 19.22 -10.51
C PRO A 145 -4.84 20.59 -10.10
N ARG A 146 -3.81 21.08 -10.79
CA ARG A 146 -3.27 22.44 -10.55
C ARG A 146 -4.21 23.48 -11.17
N ALA A 147 -4.64 24.46 -10.38
CA ALA A 147 -5.33 25.63 -10.92
C ALA A 147 -4.35 26.46 -11.76
N SER A 148 -4.67 26.71 -13.03
CA SER A 148 -3.84 27.51 -13.94
C SER A 148 -3.79 29.01 -13.56
N ALA A 149 -4.69 29.47 -12.68
CA ALA A 149 -4.87 30.88 -12.35
C ALA A 149 -3.96 31.39 -11.21
N SER A 150 -3.22 30.51 -10.51
CA SER A 150 -2.42 30.93 -9.36
C SER A 150 -0.94 31.05 -9.73
N ARG A 151 -0.53 32.25 -10.15
CA ARG A 151 0.90 32.61 -10.27
C ARG A 151 1.56 32.93 -8.92
N HIS A 152 0.79 32.96 -7.82
CA HIS A 152 1.24 33.47 -6.52
C HIS A 152 0.92 32.58 -5.30
N HIS A 153 0.17 31.50 -5.47
CA HIS A 153 -0.10 30.53 -4.41
C HIS A 153 0.44 29.16 -4.86
N HIS A 154 1.66 28.84 -4.45
CA HIS A 154 2.35 27.58 -4.77
C HIS A 154 1.87 26.40 -3.92
N VAL A 155 0.95 26.61 -2.99
CA VAL A 155 0.45 25.58 -2.09
C VAL A 155 -0.64 24.78 -2.81
N ARG A 156 -0.32 23.51 -3.09
CA ARG A 156 -1.29 22.55 -3.61
C ARG A 156 -2.25 22.15 -2.48
N PRO A 157 -3.56 22.09 -2.70
CA PRO A 157 -4.45 21.44 -1.74
C PRO A 157 -4.03 19.98 -1.55
N GLN A 158 -4.02 19.52 -0.31
CA GLN A 158 -3.60 18.16 0.05
C GLN A 158 -4.52 17.09 -0.53
N GLY A 159 -5.80 17.42 -0.77
CA GLY A 159 -6.79 16.46 -1.26
C GLY A 159 -6.99 15.33 -0.25
N ALA A 160 -7.27 14.13 -0.74
CA ALA A 160 -7.33 12.93 0.10
C ALA A 160 -5.99 12.19 0.13
N ARG A 161 -4.88 12.87 -0.16
CA ARG A 161 -3.59 12.21 -0.35
C ARG A 161 -3.14 11.40 0.86
N GLU A 162 -3.16 12.01 2.04
CA GLU A 162 -2.74 11.37 3.29
C GLU A 162 -3.62 10.16 3.62
N ALA A 163 -4.94 10.33 3.62
CA ALA A 163 -5.88 9.24 3.85
C ALA A 163 -5.75 8.09 2.84
N LEU A 164 -5.49 8.40 1.55
CA LEU A 164 -5.29 7.36 0.52
C LEU A 164 -3.93 6.67 0.63
N GLU A 165 -2.87 7.37 1.05
CA GLU A 165 -1.56 6.77 1.32
C GLU A 165 -1.62 5.85 2.55
N GLU A 166 -2.29 6.28 3.63
CA GLU A 166 -2.51 5.47 4.83
C GLU A 166 -3.34 4.22 4.52
N PHE A 167 -4.47 4.38 3.82
CA PHE A 167 -5.28 3.25 3.38
C PHE A 167 -4.50 2.28 2.49
N ALA A 168 -3.76 2.80 1.50
CA ALA A 168 -2.96 1.96 0.61
C ALA A 168 -1.84 1.22 1.34
N LEU A 169 -1.27 1.83 2.39
CA LEU A 169 -0.27 1.19 3.23
C LEU A 169 -0.86 0.00 3.99
N GLY A 170 -2.03 0.18 4.62
CA GLY A 170 -2.73 -0.92 5.31
C GLY A 170 -3.07 -2.08 4.35
N CYS A 171 -3.58 -1.78 3.14
CA CYS A 171 -3.81 -2.81 2.14
C CYS A 171 -2.52 -3.53 1.70
N ALA A 172 -1.39 -2.81 1.62
CA ALA A 172 -0.12 -3.39 1.26
C ALA A 172 0.45 -4.28 2.37
N GLU A 173 0.27 -3.89 3.64
CA GLU A 173 0.65 -4.68 4.82
C GLU A 173 -0.10 -6.02 4.85
N GLU A 174 -1.44 -6.00 4.77
CA GLU A 174 -2.25 -7.23 4.73
C GLU A 174 -1.90 -8.16 3.55
N MET A 175 -1.55 -7.58 2.40
CA MET A 175 -1.11 -8.32 1.22
C MET A 175 0.27 -8.96 1.45
N VAL A 176 1.21 -8.20 2.02
CA VAL A 176 2.56 -8.67 2.31
C VAL A 176 2.54 -9.77 3.36
N ASP A 177 1.79 -9.61 4.44
CA ASP A 177 1.68 -10.62 5.50
C ASP A 177 1.14 -11.94 4.97
N ARG A 178 0.05 -11.89 4.19
CA ARG A 178 -0.55 -13.07 3.57
C ARG A 178 0.42 -13.79 2.62
N GLU A 179 1.14 -13.03 1.78
CA GLU A 179 2.11 -13.61 0.85
C GLU A 179 3.34 -14.17 1.58
N LEU A 180 3.83 -13.50 2.63
CA LEU A 180 4.95 -13.97 3.44
C LEU A 180 4.60 -15.23 4.24
N GLU A 181 3.40 -15.31 4.80
CA GLU A 181 2.93 -16.50 5.50
C GLU A 181 2.86 -17.71 4.54
N ALA A 182 2.26 -17.51 3.36
CA ALA A 182 2.16 -18.54 2.32
C ALA A 182 3.54 -18.99 1.81
N SER A 183 4.48 -18.05 1.63
CA SER A 183 5.83 -18.32 1.11
C SER A 183 6.88 -18.66 2.18
N SER A 184 6.49 -18.71 3.46
CA SER A 184 7.38 -18.98 4.60
C SER A 184 8.25 -20.24 4.44
N HIS A 185 7.71 -21.27 3.78
CA HIS A 185 8.41 -22.52 3.50
C HIS A 185 9.62 -22.36 2.57
N LEU A 186 9.65 -21.31 1.73
CA LEU A 186 10.77 -21.01 0.85
C LEU A 186 12.00 -20.47 1.60
N PHE A 187 11.79 -19.93 2.80
CA PHE A 187 12.84 -19.32 3.62
C PHE A 187 13.32 -20.24 4.74
N ARG A 188 12.69 -21.40 4.95
CA ARG A 188 13.19 -22.38 5.92
C ARG A 188 14.47 -23.01 5.42
N SER A 189 15.47 -23.00 6.29
CA SER A 189 16.71 -23.73 6.07
C SER A 189 16.44 -25.24 6.11
N PRO A 190 16.94 -26.01 5.13
CA PRO A 190 16.96 -27.47 5.23
C PRO A 190 17.77 -27.91 6.45
N SER A 191 17.48 -29.07 7.01
CA SER A 191 18.16 -29.59 8.21
C SER A 191 19.69 -29.76 8.07
N ASP A 192 20.22 -29.80 6.85
CA ASP A 192 21.66 -29.91 6.53
C ASP A 192 22.34 -28.56 6.19
N CYS A 193 21.70 -27.43 6.51
CA CYS A 193 22.08 -26.07 6.06
C CYS A 193 23.47 -25.57 6.48
N LEU A 194 24.09 -26.17 7.49
CA LEU A 194 25.43 -25.79 7.98
C LEU A 194 26.55 -26.65 7.39
N SER A 195 26.24 -27.59 6.49
CA SER A 195 27.25 -28.31 5.69
C SER A 195 27.86 -27.40 4.62
N GLU A 196 29.12 -27.67 4.26
CA GLU A 196 29.81 -26.96 3.17
C GLU A 196 29.03 -27.06 1.85
N GLU A 197 28.44 -28.22 1.58
CA GLU A 197 27.58 -28.48 0.43
C GLU A 197 26.26 -27.70 0.48
N GLY A 198 25.68 -27.52 1.68
CA GLY A 198 24.47 -26.72 1.90
C GLY A 198 24.69 -25.24 1.60
N LEU A 199 25.81 -24.68 2.07
CA LEU A 199 26.17 -23.28 1.85
C LEU A 199 26.57 -22.98 0.40
N THR A 200 27.19 -23.93 -0.29
CA THR A 200 27.61 -23.76 -1.70
C THR A 200 26.50 -24.04 -2.72
N ARG A 201 25.46 -24.79 -2.34
CA ARG A 201 24.31 -25.11 -3.21
C ARG A 201 23.27 -24.00 -3.29
N PHE A 202 23.22 -23.09 -2.32
CA PHE A 202 22.22 -22.04 -2.27
C PHE A 202 22.35 -21.07 -3.45
N ARG A 203 21.31 -20.99 -4.30
CA ARG A 203 21.27 -20.09 -5.47
C ARG A 203 20.19 -19.04 -5.29
N PHE A 204 20.63 -17.80 -5.14
CA PHE A 204 19.77 -16.62 -5.04
C PHE A 204 18.79 -16.48 -6.21
N SER A 205 19.19 -16.86 -7.43
CA SER A 205 18.31 -16.82 -8.62
C SER A 205 17.11 -17.77 -8.50
N GLU A 206 17.31 -18.95 -7.91
CA GLU A 206 16.26 -19.96 -7.77
C GLU A 206 15.21 -19.54 -6.74
N VAL A 207 15.65 -18.91 -5.64
CA VAL A 207 14.74 -18.33 -4.64
C VAL A 207 13.96 -17.16 -5.23
N ALA A 208 14.61 -16.29 -6.02
CA ALA A 208 13.95 -15.18 -6.69
C ALA A 208 12.89 -15.65 -7.71
N GLU A 209 13.14 -16.73 -8.44
CA GLU A 209 12.17 -17.34 -9.36
C GLU A 209 10.96 -17.92 -8.60
N ARG A 210 11.21 -18.64 -7.50
CA ARG A 210 10.13 -19.19 -6.66
C ARG A 210 9.31 -18.09 -5.98
N LEU A 211 9.94 -16.99 -5.58
CA LEU A 211 9.23 -15.85 -4.97
C LEU A 211 8.32 -15.13 -5.97
N GLN A 212 8.67 -15.15 -7.26
CA GLN A 212 7.85 -14.56 -8.33
C GLN A 212 6.66 -15.44 -8.74
N ASP A 213 6.60 -16.68 -8.27
CA ASP A 213 5.51 -17.59 -8.58
C ASP A 213 4.17 -17.06 -8.05
N LYS A 214 3.12 -17.12 -8.86
CA LYS A 214 1.82 -16.54 -8.53
C LYS A 214 0.99 -17.42 -7.58
N VAL A 215 1.36 -18.68 -7.41
CA VAL A 215 0.56 -19.68 -6.68
C VAL A 215 1.21 -20.02 -5.34
N LEU A 216 2.53 -20.16 -5.30
CA LEU A 216 3.28 -20.57 -4.10
C LEU A 216 4.29 -19.51 -3.62
N GLY A 217 4.45 -18.44 -4.39
CA GLY A 217 5.41 -17.37 -4.11
C GLY A 217 4.79 -16.16 -3.40
N ALA A 218 5.58 -15.09 -3.38
CA ALA A 218 5.22 -13.78 -2.84
C ALA A 218 5.53 -12.69 -3.89
N PRO A 219 4.80 -12.66 -5.01
CA PRO A 219 5.13 -11.80 -6.14
C PRO A 219 5.00 -10.32 -5.80
N SER A 220 4.05 -9.94 -4.94
CA SER A 220 3.86 -8.54 -4.55
C SER A 220 4.97 -8.07 -3.62
N VAL A 221 5.37 -8.92 -2.66
CA VAL A 221 6.56 -8.70 -1.81
C VAL A 221 7.81 -8.54 -2.67
N TRP A 222 8.00 -9.44 -3.64
CA TRP A 222 9.11 -9.34 -4.60
C TRP A 222 9.10 -8.00 -5.34
N TRP A 223 7.96 -7.59 -5.89
CA TRP A 223 7.82 -6.34 -6.63
C TRP A 223 8.12 -5.12 -5.76
N LEU A 224 7.66 -5.10 -4.51
CA LEU A 224 7.91 -4.01 -3.57
C LEU A 224 9.40 -3.89 -3.25
N ILE A 225 10.05 -5.00 -2.90
CA ILE A 225 11.45 -5.01 -2.48
C ILE A 225 12.39 -4.76 -3.67
N HIS A 226 12.09 -5.37 -4.82
CA HIS A 226 12.82 -5.12 -6.06
C HIS A 226 12.64 -3.68 -6.53
N GLY A 227 11.44 -3.13 -6.41
CA GLY A 227 11.15 -1.71 -6.68
C GLY A 227 11.95 -0.77 -5.79
N ALA A 228 11.92 -0.99 -4.47
CA ALA A 228 12.63 -0.19 -3.48
C ALA A 228 14.15 -0.24 -3.70
N THR A 229 14.70 -1.44 -3.93
CA THR A 229 16.13 -1.64 -4.18
C THR A 229 16.57 -0.96 -5.48
N ARG A 230 15.76 -1.03 -6.54
CA ARG A 230 16.05 -0.31 -7.79
C ARG A 230 16.04 1.21 -7.61
N CYS A 231 15.11 1.74 -6.82
CA CYS A 231 15.07 3.16 -6.47
C CYS A 231 16.31 3.58 -5.67
N PHE A 232 16.71 2.78 -4.67
CA PHE A 232 17.92 2.99 -3.88
C PHE A 232 19.19 2.97 -4.74
N CYS A 233 19.35 1.95 -5.60
CA CYS A 233 20.50 1.85 -6.50
C CYS A 233 20.59 3.05 -7.46
N ARG A 234 19.45 3.53 -7.97
CA ARG A 234 19.38 4.75 -8.80
C ARG A 234 19.78 6.01 -8.03
N ALA A 235 19.34 6.15 -6.79
CA ALA A 235 19.69 7.28 -5.94
C ALA A 235 21.19 7.26 -5.55
N SER A 236 21.79 6.08 -5.41
CA SER A 236 23.19 5.90 -4.98
C SER A 236 24.26 6.19 -6.05
N GLN A 237 23.89 6.73 -7.22
CA GLN A 237 24.82 7.09 -8.31
C GLN A 237 25.86 6.01 -8.66
N GLY A 238 25.45 4.74 -8.76
CA GLY A 238 26.29 3.67 -9.32
C GLY A 238 27.55 3.29 -8.51
N LYS A 239 27.68 3.73 -7.25
CA LYS A 239 28.81 3.36 -6.39
C LYS A 239 28.67 2.00 -5.71
N SER A 240 27.51 1.34 -5.82
CA SER A 240 27.29 0.00 -5.27
C SER A 240 27.54 -1.06 -6.34
N HIS A 241 28.61 -1.85 -6.16
CA HIS A 241 28.93 -3.03 -6.98
C HIS A 241 28.02 -4.24 -6.69
N LYS A 242 27.06 -4.12 -5.76
CA LYS A 242 26.20 -5.21 -5.31
C LYS A 242 25.04 -5.40 -6.28
N ASP A 243 24.79 -6.64 -6.67
CA ASP A 243 23.63 -7.02 -7.49
C ASP A 243 22.34 -6.62 -6.75
N ALA A 244 21.40 -5.98 -7.46
CA ALA A 244 20.13 -5.58 -6.86
C ALA A 244 19.38 -6.79 -6.31
N VAL A 245 19.55 -7.97 -6.92
CA VAL A 245 18.95 -9.23 -6.49
C VAL A 245 19.48 -9.68 -5.12
N SER A 246 20.78 -9.55 -4.85
CA SER A 246 21.36 -9.97 -3.57
C SER A 246 20.96 -9.03 -2.43
N VAL A 247 20.84 -7.72 -2.70
CA VAL A 247 20.32 -6.76 -1.71
C VAL A 247 18.83 -7.01 -1.41
N CYS A 248 18.03 -7.34 -2.43
CA CYS A 248 16.61 -7.70 -2.25
C CYS A 248 16.45 -8.96 -1.39
N LEU A 249 17.24 -9.99 -1.66
CA LEU A 249 17.16 -11.28 -0.97
C LEU A 249 17.69 -11.20 0.46
N VAL A 250 18.76 -10.45 0.70
CA VAL A 250 19.25 -10.20 2.07
C VAL A 250 18.23 -9.39 2.87
N SER A 251 17.58 -8.40 2.26
CA SER A 251 16.54 -7.62 2.94
C SER A 251 15.28 -8.45 3.24
N THR A 252 14.83 -9.31 2.32
CA THR A 252 13.72 -10.25 2.58
C THR A 252 14.06 -11.24 3.68
N LEU A 253 15.25 -11.83 3.65
CA LEU A 253 15.73 -12.75 4.70
C LEU A 253 15.85 -12.04 6.06
N LEU A 254 16.29 -10.79 6.10
CA LEU A 254 16.30 -9.96 7.31
C LEU A 254 14.89 -9.66 7.82
N CYS A 255 13.94 -9.32 6.95
CA CYS A 255 12.54 -9.13 7.33
C CYS A 255 11.93 -10.43 7.88
N PHE A 256 12.35 -11.59 7.37
CA PHE A 256 11.89 -12.90 7.83
C PHE A 256 12.55 -13.35 9.14
N ALA A 257 13.75 -12.86 9.46
CA ALA A 257 14.48 -13.20 10.68
C ALA A 257 14.16 -12.27 11.87
N LEU A 258 13.51 -11.13 11.62
CA LEU A 258 13.15 -10.13 12.64
C LEU A 258 11.67 -10.19 13.07
N ASN A 259 10.85 -11.00 12.37
CA ASN A 259 9.50 -11.40 12.79
C ASN A 259 9.55 -12.80 13.41
#